data_AF-F9PN35-F1
#
_entry.id   AF-F9PN35-F1
#
_cell.length_a   1.000
_cell.length_b   1.000
_cell.length_c   1.000
_cell.angle_alpha   90.00
_cell.angle_beta   90.00
_cell.angle_gamma   90.00
#
_symmetry.space_group_name_H-M   'P 1'
#
loop_
_entity.id
_entity.type
_entity.pdbx_description
1 polymer ?
#
loop_
_entity_poly.entity_id
_entity_poly.type
_entity_poly.pdbx_seq_one_letter_code
_entity_poly.pdbx_strand_id
1 'polypeptide(L)'
;MESGTPGDNSADPTKGPKTADGSQDCSCAEARAHLEAFLDRECTADLAERLAQHVATCSHCSRLADAETHLREILRSRCAEQAPPELRARVLGRLSALRATAVSVTTTSTTTRTQASASGRVVRVVESRVESSRTVRFEHD
;
A
#
# COMPACT_ATOMS: atom_id res chain seq x y z
N MET A 1 70.29 -16.44 -30.05
CA MET A 1 70.27 -14.96 -30.17
C MET A 1 68.87 -14.54 -29.78
N GLU A 2 68.78 -13.94 -28.60
CA GLU A 2 67.59 -13.33 -28.04
C GLU A 2 67.13 -12.14 -28.89
N SER A 3 65.83 -11.86 -28.86
CA SER A 3 65.27 -10.50 -28.80
C SER A 3 63.80 -10.62 -28.40
N GLY A 4 63.51 -10.30 -27.14
CA GLY A 4 62.15 -10.13 -26.63
C GLY A 4 61.64 -8.70 -26.80
N THR A 5 60.63 -8.40 -25.96
CA THR A 5 59.96 -7.12 -25.66
C THR A 5 58.57 -6.92 -26.31
N PRO A 6 57.72 -6.04 -25.75
CA PRO A 6 56.71 -6.38 -24.74
C PRO A 6 55.30 -5.89 -25.16
N GLY A 7 54.25 -6.15 -24.37
CA GLY A 7 52.90 -5.71 -24.76
C GLY A 7 51.77 -5.96 -23.75
N ASP A 8 51.85 -5.27 -22.61
CA ASP A 8 50.77 -4.48 -21.99
C ASP A 8 49.47 -5.14 -21.49
N ASN A 9 49.29 -5.01 -20.18
CA ASN A 9 48.05 -5.22 -19.44
C ASN A 9 46.92 -4.29 -19.90
N SER A 10 45.70 -4.81 -19.96
CA SER A 10 44.53 -4.08 -19.43
C SER A 10 43.39 -5.05 -19.15
N ALA A 11 43.19 -5.30 -17.85
CA ALA A 11 41.90 -5.70 -17.34
C ALA A 11 40.87 -4.64 -17.73
N ASP A 12 39.82 -5.04 -18.44
CA ASP A 12 38.65 -4.21 -18.70
C ASP A 12 37.57 -4.59 -17.68
N PRO A 13 37.41 -3.85 -16.57
CA PRO A 13 36.14 -3.86 -15.86
C PRO A 13 35.25 -2.90 -16.63
N THR A 14 34.48 -3.41 -17.58
CA THR A 14 33.47 -2.60 -18.29
C THR A 14 32.41 -2.20 -17.28
N LYS A 15 32.68 -1.05 -16.67
CA LYS A 15 31.80 -0.17 -15.93
C LYS A 15 30.48 -0.09 -16.67
N GLY A 16 29.48 -0.84 -16.19
CA GLY A 16 28.12 -0.75 -16.69
C GLY A 16 27.65 0.72 -16.69
N PRO A 17 26.88 1.16 -17.69
CA PRO A 17 26.49 2.55 -17.80
C PRO A 17 25.59 2.92 -16.61
N LYS A 18 26.15 3.69 -15.68
CA LYS A 18 25.38 4.54 -14.77
C LYS A 18 24.81 5.69 -15.61
N THR A 19 23.62 5.51 -16.16
CA THR A 19 22.79 6.65 -16.57
C THR A 19 22.02 7.10 -15.33
N ALA A 20 22.60 8.05 -14.60
CA ALA A 20 21.87 8.95 -13.73
C ALA A 20 21.29 10.05 -14.64
N ASP A 21 20.03 9.91 -15.00
CA ASP A 21 19.24 11.02 -15.52
C ASP A 21 18.41 11.59 -14.36
N GLY A 22 18.50 12.90 -14.18
CA GLY A 22 18.03 13.63 -13.01
C GLY A 22 16.57 14.02 -13.12
N SER A 23 15.68 13.06 -12.97
CA SER A 23 14.26 13.25 -12.70
C SER A 23 13.93 12.57 -11.37
N GLN A 24 12.78 12.89 -10.78
CA GLN A 24 12.25 12.27 -9.55
C GLN A 24 11.83 10.80 -9.76
N ASP A 25 12.54 10.08 -10.62
CA ASP A 25 12.22 8.75 -11.11
C ASP A 25 13.01 7.73 -10.29
N CYS A 26 12.33 6.69 -9.81
CA CYS A 26 12.97 5.58 -9.09
C CYS A 26 14.14 5.03 -9.91
N SER A 27 15.27 4.76 -9.25
CA SER A 27 16.39 4.05 -9.90
C SER A 27 16.11 2.55 -10.00
N CYS A 28 16.72 1.84 -10.96
CA CYS A 28 16.56 0.38 -11.05
C CYS A 28 17.03 -0.35 -9.78
N ALA A 29 18.03 0.19 -9.07
CA ALA A 29 18.52 -0.37 -7.81
C ALA A 29 17.48 -0.24 -6.70
N GLU A 30 16.84 0.93 -6.59
CA GLU A 30 15.73 1.19 -5.67
C GLU A 30 14.50 0.33 -6.03
N ALA A 31 14.17 0.25 -7.32
CA ALA A 31 13.05 -0.55 -7.80
C ALA A 31 13.20 -2.02 -7.43
N ARG A 32 14.40 -2.59 -7.62
CA ARG A 32 14.69 -3.96 -7.21
C ARG A 32 14.68 -4.16 -5.69
N ALA A 33 15.12 -3.16 -4.93
CA ALA A 33 15.14 -3.25 -3.46
C ALA A 33 13.73 -3.25 -2.86
N HIS A 34 12.75 -2.62 -3.52
CA HIS A 34 11.37 -2.49 -3.05
C HIS A 34 10.36 -3.29 -3.88
N LEU A 35 10.81 -4.15 -4.80
CA LEU A 35 9.93 -4.85 -5.72
C LEU A 35 8.96 -5.80 -5.00
N GLU A 36 9.46 -6.59 -4.05
CA GLU A 36 8.64 -7.54 -3.28
C GLU A 36 7.59 -6.78 -2.46
N ALA A 37 7.99 -5.75 -1.71
CA ALA A 37 7.09 -4.89 -0.93
C ALA A 37 6.05 -4.18 -1.82
N PHE A 38 6.42 -3.81 -3.04
CA PHE A 38 5.48 -3.24 -4.02
C PHE A 38 4.45 -4.28 -4.48
N LEU A 39 4.88 -5.50 -4.79
CA LEU A 39 3.99 -6.60 -5.18
C LEU A 39 3.06 -7.03 -4.03
N ASP A 40 3.52 -6.93 -2.78
CA ASP A 40 2.73 -7.20 -1.57
C ASP A 40 1.85 -6.02 -1.14
N ARG A 41 1.92 -4.88 -1.83
CA ARG A 41 1.23 -3.61 -1.50
C ARG A 41 1.57 -3.07 -0.11
N GLU A 42 2.81 -3.27 0.31
CA GLU A 42 3.36 -2.81 1.59
C GLU A 42 4.14 -1.50 1.46
N CYS A 43 4.23 -0.94 0.25
CA CYS A 43 4.83 0.37 0.01
C CYS A 43 3.92 1.52 0.44
N THR A 44 4.53 2.66 0.79
CA THR A 44 3.80 3.94 0.91
C THR A 44 3.24 4.34 -0.46
N ALA A 45 2.15 5.12 -0.47
CA ALA A 45 1.50 5.53 -1.72
C ALA A 45 2.48 6.22 -2.70
N ASP A 46 3.31 7.11 -2.17
CA ASP A 46 4.33 7.87 -2.93
C ASP A 46 5.38 6.94 -3.56
N LEU A 47 5.84 5.93 -2.82
CA LEU A 47 6.81 4.96 -3.32
C LEU A 47 6.16 4.00 -4.33
N ALA A 48 4.92 3.59 -4.09
CA ALA A 48 4.19 2.72 -5.00
C ALA A 48 3.97 3.37 -6.37
N GLU A 49 3.64 4.67 -6.42
CA GLU A 49 3.46 5.40 -7.67
C GLU A 49 4.76 5.49 -8.48
N ARG A 50 5.87 5.88 -7.85
CA ARG A 50 7.20 5.94 -8.51
C ARG A 50 7.67 4.58 -9.00
N LEU A 51 7.45 3.52 -8.21
CA LEU A 51 7.78 2.14 -8.59
C LEU A 51 6.93 1.67 -9.76
N ALA A 52 5.62 1.93 -9.75
CA ALA A 52 4.72 1.58 -10.85
C ALA A 52 5.15 2.26 -12.15
N GLN A 53 5.47 3.56 -12.11
CA GLN A 53 5.96 4.30 -13.27
C GLN A 53 7.29 3.74 -13.79
N HIS A 54 8.22 3.40 -12.89
CA HIS A 54 9.50 2.81 -13.27
C HIS A 54 9.34 1.42 -13.89
N VAL A 55 8.53 0.55 -13.28
CA VAL A 55 8.27 -0.80 -13.79
C VAL A 55 7.60 -0.75 -15.16
N ALA A 56 6.70 0.22 -15.40
CA ALA A 56 6.04 0.41 -16.68
C ALA A 56 6.98 0.89 -17.81
N THR A 57 8.06 1.60 -17.47
CA THR A 57 8.97 2.22 -18.45
C THR A 57 10.28 1.44 -18.63
N CYS A 58 10.73 0.72 -17.60
CA CYS A 58 11.97 -0.05 -17.61
C CYS A 58 11.71 -1.52 -17.93
N SER A 59 12.12 -1.97 -19.11
CA SER A 59 11.95 -3.35 -19.58
C SER A 59 12.62 -4.40 -18.67
N HIS A 60 13.74 -4.05 -18.02
CA HIS A 60 14.41 -4.94 -17.08
C HIS A 60 13.57 -5.16 -15.81
N CYS A 61 13.06 -4.08 -15.22
CA CYS A 61 12.27 -4.14 -14.00
C CYS A 61 10.88 -4.77 -14.25
N SER A 62 10.25 -4.50 -15.40
CA SER A 62 9.01 -5.18 -15.83
C SER A 62 9.20 -6.70 -15.88
N ARG A 63 10.26 -7.18 -16.55
CA ARG A 63 10.53 -8.62 -16.63
C ARG A 63 10.77 -9.28 -15.27
N LEU A 64 11.42 -8.56 -14.34
CA LEU A 64 11.62 -9.04 -12.97
C LEU A 64 10.29 -9.14 -12.22
N ALA A 65 9.45 -8.10 -12.30
CA ALA A 65 8.12 -8.09 -11.69
C ALA A 65 7.22 -9.22 -12.23
N ASP A 66 7.25 -9.45 -13.54
CA ASP A 66 6.49 -10.52 -14.20
C ASP A 66 6.97 -11.91 -13.75
N ALA A 67 8.29 -12.11 -13.69
CA ALA A 67 8.88 -13.38 -13.25
C ALA A 67 8.50 -13.69 -11.79
N GLU A 68 8.55 -12.70 -10.90
CA GLU A 68 8.18 -12.87 -9.50
C GLU A 68 6.68 -13.15 -9.35
N THR A 69 5.84 -12.41 -10.08
CA THR A 69 4.39 -12.64 -10.10
C THR A 69 4.05 -14.04 -10.59
N HIS A 70 4.73 -14.51 -11.65
CA HIS A 70 4.54 -15.86 -12.18
C HIS A 70 4.93 -16.94 -11.17
N LEU A 71 6.06 -16.77 -10.47
CA LEU A 71 6.47 -17.68 -9.41
C LEU A 71 5.45 -17.72 -8.26
N ARG A 72 4.99 -16.56 -7.81
CA ARG A 72 3.95 -16.43 -6.77
C ARG A 72 2.65 -17.13 -7.19
N GLU A 73 2.28 -17.06 -8.47
CA GLU A 73 1.10 -17.76 -9.00
C GLU A 73 1.27 -19.28 -9.03
N ILE A 74 2.44 -19.78 -9.42
CA ILE A 74 2.74 -21.22 -9.35
C ILE A 74 2.61 -21.70 -7.90
N LEU A 75 3.21 -20.98 -6.94
CA LEU A 75 3.13 -21.32 -5.52
C LEU A 75 1.69 -21.32 -5.03
N ARG A 76 0.90 -20.31 -5.40
CA ARG A 76 -0.53 -20.26 -5.07
C ARG A 76 -1.30 -21.45 -5.64
N SER A 77 -1.00 -21.88 -6.86
CA SER A 77 -1.70 -23.01 -7.50
C SER A 77 -1.35 -24.38 -6.89
N ARG A 78 -0.19 -24.51 -6.23
CA ARG A 78 0.32 -25.80 -5.72
C ARG A 78 0.32 -25.91 -4.20
N CYS A 79 0.45 -24.80 -3.49
CA CYS A 79 0.62 -24.76 -2.04
C CYS A 79 -0.55 -24.09 -1.30
N ALA A 80 -1.63 -23.72 -2.00
CA ALA A 80 -2.82 -23.17 -1.36
C ALA A 80 -3.67 -24.29 -0.74
N GLU A 81 -3.48 -24.54 0.56
CA GLU A 81 -4.43 -25.27 1.40
C GLU A 81 -5.78 -24.54 1.42
N GLN A 82 -6.86 -25.22 1.04
CA GLN A 82 -8.19 -24.65 1.14
C GLN A 82 -8.59 -24.50 2.61
N ALA A 83 -9.03 -23.30 2.98
CA ALA A 83 -9.53 -23.06 4.33
C ALA A 83 -10.67 -24.05 4.69
N PRO A 84 -10.69 -24.62 5.90
CA PRO A 84 -11.73 -25.55 6.32
C PRO A 84 -13.14 -24.97 6.09
N PRO A 85 -14.11 -25.80 5.64
CA PRO A 85 -15.43 -25.32 5.24
C PRO A 85 -16.16 -24.61 6.40
N GLU A 86 -15.96 -25.06 7.64
CA GLU A 86 -16.51 -24.43 8.83
C GLU A 86 -15.97 -23.00 9.04
N LEU A 87 -14.68 -22.79 8.83
CA LEU A 87 -14.06 -21.46 8.94
C LEU A 87 -14.63 -20.54 7.86
N ARG A 88 -14.72 -21.01 6.62
CA ARG A 88 -15.31 -20.26 5.51
C ARG A 88 -16.76 -19.86 5.79
N ALA A 89 -17.58 -20.82 6.22
CA ALA A 89 -18.98 -20.57 6.57
C ALA A 89 -19.11 -19.53 7.69
N ARG A 90 -18.27 -19.62 8.73
CA ARG A 90 -18.26 -18.67 9.84
C ARG A 90 -17.85 -17.26 9.42
N VAL A 91 -16.83 -17.12 8.57
CA VAL A 91 -16.39 -15.82 8.06
C VAL A 91 -17.46 -15.20 7.16
N LEU A 92 -17.99 -15.97 6.21
CA LEU A 92 -19.05 -15.49 5.31
C LEU A 92 -20.30 -15.10 6.09
N GLY A 93 -20.72 -15.89 7.08
CA GLY A 93 -21.85 -15.56 7.95
C GLY A 93 -21.64 -14.24 8.70
N ARG A 94 -20.44 -14.01 9.27
CA ARG A 94 -20.11 -12.74 9.93
C ARG A 94 -20.09 -11.55 8.96
N LEU A 95 -19.53 -11.74 7.76
CA LEU A 95 -19.52 -10.69 6.74
C LEU A 95 -20.94 -10.32 6.29
N SER A 96 -21.81 -11.32 6.07
CA SER A 96 -23.22 -11.10 5.74
C SER A 96 -23.95 -10.36 6.86
N ALA A 97 -23.72 -10.73 8.12
CA ALA A 97 -24.30 -10.02 9.26
C ALA A 97 -23.82 -8.56 9.36
N LEU A 98 -22.52 -8.30 9.19
CA LEU A 98 -21.96 -6.95 9.18
C LEU A 98 -22.56 -6.11 8.04
N ARG A 99 -22.71 -6.68 6.85
CA ARG A 99 -23.32 -6.00 5.69
C ARG A 99 -24.81 -5.73 5.89
N ALA A 100 -25.54 -6.66 6.53
CA ALA A 100 -26.96 -6.49 6.87
C ALA A 100 -27.19 -5.51 8.03
N THR A 101 -26.15 -5.19 8.79
CA THR A 101 -26.26 -4.23 9.90
C THR A 101 -26.35 -2.83 9.31
N ALA A 102 -27.56 -2.26 9.34
CA ALA A 102 -27.78 -0.87 8.97
C ALA A 102 -27.02 0.05 9.94
N VAL A 103 -26.03 0.78 9.45
CA VAL A 103 -25.28 1.75 10.26
C VAL A 103 -26.00 3.08 10.16
N SER A 104 -26.53 3.54 11.29
CA SER A 104 -27.08 4.89 11.43
C SER A 104 -25.94 5.84 11.78
N VAL A 105 -25.57 6.69 10.83
CA VAL A 105 -24.62 7.79 11.08
C VAL A 105 -25.44 8.98 11.55
N THR A 106 -25.22 9.38 12.79
CA THR A 106 -25.83 10.58 13.38
C THR A 106 -24.77 11.65 13.54
N THR A 107 -24.94 12.76 12.81
CA THR A 107 -24.10 13.95 12.97
C THR A 107 -24.63 14.76 14.15
N THR A 108 -23.83 14.90 15.19
CA THR A 108 -24.13 15.75 16.35
C THR A 108 -23.22 16.97 16.38
N SER A 109 -23.82 18.16 16.39
CA SER A 109 -23.12 19.40 16.69
C SER A 109 -23.11 19.62 18.19
N THR A 110 -21.93 19.91 18.74
CA THR A 110 -21.75 20.15 20.17
C THR A 110 -21.43 21.63 20.40
N THR A 111 -22.31 22.33 21.11
CA THR A 111 -22.12 23.73 21.50
C THR A 111 -21.81 23.80 22.99
N THR A 112 -20.66 24.36 23.34
CA THR A 112 -20.29 24.57 24.75
C THR A 112 -20.47 26.03 25.13
N ARG A 113 -21.29 26.32 26.14
CA ARG A 113 -21.53 27.66 26.67
C ARG A 113 -21.12 27.75 28.13
N THR A 114 -20.36 28.78 28.47
CA THR A 114 -20.00 29.06 29.87
C THR A 114 -20.94 30.15 30.41
N GLN A 115 -21.55 29.91 31.57
CA GLN A 115 -22.46 30.87 32.22
C GLN A 115 -22.00 31.13 33.65
N ALA A 116 -21.98 32.40 34.05
CA ALA A 116 -21.67 32.83 35.41
C ALA A 116 -22.96 33.17 36.15
N SER A 117 -23.19 32.57 37.30
CA SER A 117 -24.33 32.88 38.18
C SER A 117 -24.02 34.09 39.07
N ALA A 118 -25.05 34.84 39.47
CA ALA A 118 -24.94 36.00 40.36
C ALA A 118 -24.24 35.71 41.70
N SER A 119 -24.17 34.44 42.11
CA SER A 119 -23.44 33.97 43.30
C SER A 119 -21.93 33.74 43.07
N GLY A 120 -21.38 34.13 41.91
CA GLY A 120 -19.96 33.97 41.56
C GLY A 120 -19.58 32.57 41.05
N ARG A 121 -20.54 31.66 40.90
CA ARG A 121 -20.29 30.28 40.42
C ARG A 121 -20.32 30.24 38.88
N VAL A 122 -19.24 29.78 38.27
CA VAL A 122 -19.14 29.60 36.81
C VAL A 122 -19.45 28.14 36.46
N VAL A 123 -20.37 27.92 35.52
CA VAL A 123 -20.79 26.61 35.05
C VAL A 123 -20.56 26.50 33.53
N ARG A 124 -19.95 25.40 33.09
CA ARG A 124 -19.88 25.03 31.67
C ARG A 124 -21.06 24.13 31.33
N VAL A 125 -21.87 24.57 30.38
CA VAL A 125 -22.99 23.81 29.81
C VAL A 125 -22.55 23.30 28.45
N VAL A 126 -22.63 21.99 28.24
CA VAL A 126 -22.36 21.35 26.96
C VAL A 126 -23.71 20.90 26.39
N GLU A 127 -24.11 21.49 25.28
CA GLU A 127 -25.33 21.14 24.55
C GLU A 127 -24.96 20.35 23.31
N SER A 128 -25.53 19.16 23.15
CA SER A 128 -25.35 18.35 21.94
C SER A 128 -26.65 18.34 21.16
N ARG A 129 -26.61 18.74 19.89
CA ARG A 129 -27.75 18.76 18.97
C ARG A 129 -27.52 17.77 17.85
N VAL A 130 -28.48 16.87 17.63
CA VAL A 130 -28.50 16.01 16.43
C VAL A 130 -28.91 16.86 15.24
N GLU A 131 -28.04 16.97 14.23
CA GLU A 131 -28.30 17.75 13.02
C GLU A 131 -28.87 16.90 11.89
N SER A 132 -28.36 15.68 11.74
CA SER A 132 -28.81 14.76 10.70
C SER A 132 -28.62 13.33 11.14
N SER A 133 -29.56 12.46 10.76
CA SER A 133 -29.47 11.02 10.97
C SER A 133 -29.69 10.34 9.64
N ARG A 134 -28.65 9.67 9.12
CA ARG A 134 -28.72 8.92 7.87
C ARG A 134 -28.43 7.46 8.15
N THR A 135 -29.38 6.60 7.83
CA THR A 135 -29.18 5.15 7.88
C THR A 135 -28.64 4.69 6.54
N VAL A 136 -27.43 4.17 6.53
CA VAL A 136 -26.84 3.57 5.33
C VAL A 136 -27.21 2.09 5.33
N ARG A 137 -28.06 1.70 4.39
CA ARG A 137 -28.33 0.29 4.08
C ARG A 137 -27.46 -0.10 2.89
N PHE A 138 -26.68 -1.15 3.05
CA PHE A 138 -25.94 -1.75 1.95
C PHE A 138 -26.80 -2.87 1.37
N GLU A 139 -27.56 -2.58 0.31
CA GLU A 139 -28.27 -3.60 -0.48
C GLU A 139 -27.38 -4.05 -1.65
N HIS A 140 -27.39 -5.35 -1.95
CA HIS A 140 -26.61 -5.93 -3.06
C HIS A 140 -27.57 -6.68 -3.99
N ASP A 141 -27.36 -6.54 -5.31
CA ASP A 141 -28.04 -7.25 -6.41
C ASP A 141 -27.53 -8.70 -6.55
#